data_AF-A0A7R9MCJ2-F1
#
_entry.id   AF-A0A7R9MCJ2-F1
#
_cell.length_a   1.000
_cell.length_b   1.000
_cell.length_c   1.000
_cell.angle_alpha   90.00
_cell.angle_beta   90.00
_cell.angle_gamma   90.00
#
_symmetry.space_group_name_H-M   'P 1'
#
loop_
_entity.id
_entity.type
_entity.pdbx_description
1 polymer ?
#
loop_
_entity_poly.entity_id
_entity_poly.type
_entity_poly.pdbx_seq_one_letter_code
_entity_poly.pdbx_strand_id
1 'polypeptide(L)'
;MYGFYWAVISVDRGRIFLDFNYPSRSDTSPQTLWYLYLGWLFMISRLMDLLDTVFMVLRKRDLQISALHMYHHTVVPVLCWVSFKYNAMIPIIRMFVLINTGIHTLMYGYYALAALGPRVRPYLQWKRYLTVLQIAQFVICGPKLMANRKPFSLRWLMFAYNVLMAGTNAFFFLLSIKWLDNGRRLLEFQFPSRDDTSPQTLRYIDVGMAYGCTKFIDLLDTIFLVLRKKESHLTFLHLYHHFMVPILTWLTMKFAPTCPPTAIFAVLNTPVHTMMYSYYALSALGPTVHRFLWWK
;
A
#
# COMPACT_ATOMS: atom_id res chain seq x y z
N MET A 1 -27.14 28.74 -18.37
CA MET A 1 -26.20 29.57 -17.60
C MET A 1 -25.12 28.63 -17.06
N TYR A 2 -23.91 28.74 -17.62
CA TYR A 2 -22.82 27.77 -17.46
C TYR A 2 -22.16 27.89 -16.07
N GLY A 3 -22.25 26.84 -15.26
CA GLY A 3 -21.46 26.68 -14.04
C GLY A 3 -20.37 25.63 -14.26
N PHE A 4 -19.20 26.07 -14.72
CA PHE A 4 -17.99 25.24 -14.85
C PHE A 4 -17.52 24.80 -13.45
N TYR A 5 -17.89 23.61 -13.00
CA TYR A 5 -17.28 22.97 -11.83
C TYR A 5 -16.10 22.11 -12.30
N TRP A 6 -14.92 22.74 -12.32
CA TRP A 6 -13.66 22.05 -12.49
C TRP A 6 -13.37 21.21 -11.23
N ALA A 7 -13.27 19.89 -11.38
CA ALA A 7 -12.46 19.07 -10.46
C ALA A 7 -10.99 19.15 -10.90
N VAL A 8 -10.47 20.37 -10.89
CA VAL A 8 -9.06 20.70 -10.68
C VAL A 8 -9.09 21.37 -9.32
N ILE A 9 -8.37 20.84 -8.34
CA ILE A 9 -7.98 21.53 -7.09
C ILE A 9 -8.89 22.72 -6.75
N SER A 10 -10.02 22.48 -6.10
CA SER A 10 -10.89 23.57 -5.66
C SER A 10 -10.16 24.36 -4.57
N VAL A 11 -9.47 25.43 -4.95
CA VAL A 11 -9.07 26.52 -4.06
C VAL A 11 -10.30 27.40 -3.89
N ASP A 12 -11.21 27.01 -3.01
CA ASP A 12 -12.20 27.95 -2.52
C ASP A 12 -11.55 28.72 -1.36
N ARG A 13 -11.36 30.03 -1.55
CA ARG A 13 -10.83 30.96 -0.54
C ARG A 13 -9.51 30.53 0.13
N GLY A 14 -8.58 29.97 -0.65
CA GLY A 14 -7.23 29.67 -0.16
C GLY A 14 -7.12 28.44 0.75
N ARG A 15 -8.11 27.53 0.76
CA ARG A 15 -8.03 26.27 1.52
C ARG A 15 -8.15 25.07 0.58
N ILE A 16 -7.15 24.20 0.61
CA ILE A 16 -7.18 22.89 -0.06
C ILE A 16 -8.12 22.00 0.77
N PHE A 17 -9.32 21.74 0.27
CA PHE A 17 -10.23 20.77 0.89
C PHE A 17 -10.00 19.38 0.27
N LEU A 18 -9.44 18.47 1.06
CA LEU A 18 -9.61 17.04 0.86
C LEU A 18 -11.03 16.71 1.30
N ASP A 19 -11.98 16.75 0.37
CA ASP A 19 -13.31 16.24 0.65
C ASP A 19 -13.22 14.71 0.72
N PHE A 20 -13.63 14.14 1.85
CA PHE A 20 -13.68 12.69 2.10
C PHE A 20 -15.10 12.14 1.96
N ASN A 21 -16.06 12.97 1.56
CA ASN A 21 -17.43 12.53 1.39
C ASN A 21 -17.52 11.52 0.25
N TYR A 22 -18.08 10.36 0.59
CA TYR A 22 -18.32 9.26 -0.34
C TYR A 22 -19.61 9.56 -1.10
N PRO A 23 -19.57 9.66 -2.43
CA PRO A 23 -20.79 9.69 -3.21
C PRO A 23 -21.55 8.38 -3.01
N SER A 24 -22.88 8.45 -2.92
CA SER A 24 -23.71 7.24 -2.86
C SER A 24 -23.45 6.38 -4.10
N ARG A 25 -23.39 5.05 -3.93
CA ARG A 25 -23.29 4.10 -5.05
C ARG A 25 -24.46 4.19 -6.03
N SER A 26 -25.57 4.81 -5.61
CA SER A 26 -26.75 5.06 -6.42
C SER A 26 -26.75 6.43 -7.10
N ASP A 27 -25.68 7.23 -6.96
CA ASP A 27 -25.59 8.54 -7.61
C ASP A 27 -25.34 8.37 -9.11
N THR A 28 -26.33 8.75 -9.92
CA THR A 28 -26.27 8.73 -11.38
C THR A 28 -26.10 10.13 -11.98
N SER A 29 -25.56 11.09 -11.21
CA SER A 29 -25.31 12.44 -11.72
C SER A 29 -24.36 12.41 -12.94
N PRO A 30 -24.52 13.33 -13.91
CA PRO A 30 -23.66 13.39 -15.09
C PRO A 30 -22.17 13.51 -14.74
N GLN A 31 -21.83 14.19 -13.64
CA GLN A 31 -20.45 14.29 -13.16
C GLN A 31 -19.92 12.94 -12.68
N THR A 32 -20.73 12.17 -11.94
CA THR A 32 -20.37 10.84 -11.45
C THR A 32 -20.12 9.87 -12.58
N LEU A 33 -20.98 9.86 -13.59
CA LEU A 33 -20.82 9.04 -14.79
C LEU A 33 -19.56 9.42 -15.59
N TRP A 34 -19.24 10.71 -15.68
CA TRP A 34 -18.00 11.17 -16.30
C TRP A 34 -16.74 10.68 -15.58
N TYR A 35 -16.72 10.71 -14.24
CA TYR A 35 -15.57 10.18 -13.47
C TYR A 35 -15.41 8.67 -13.60
N LEU A 36 -16.52 7.93 -13.64
CA LEU A 36 -16.49 6.48 -13.92
C LEU A 36 -15.92 6.21 -15.31
N TYR A 37 -16.33 6.98 -16.32
CA TYR A 37 -15.77 6.88 -17.66
C TYR A 37 -14.26 7.16 -17.70
N LEU A 38 -13.78 8.20 -17.02
CA LEU A 38 -12.35 8.49 -16.93
C LEU A 38 -11.55 7.38 -16.21
N GLY A 39 -12.09 6.82 -15.13
CA GLY A 39 -11.47 5.70 -14.44
C GLY A 39 -11.43 4.43 -15.31
N TRP A 40 -12.47 4.22 -16.13
CA TRP A 40 -12.49 3.13 -17.12
C TRP A 40 -11.43 3.31 -18.21
N LEU A 41 -11.26 4.53 -18.73
CA LEU A 41 -10.19 4.83 -19.69
C LEU A 41 -8.79 4.62 -19.08
N PHE A 42 -8.60 5.03 -17.83
CA PHE A 42 -7.35 4.77 -17.10
C PHE A 42 -7.09 3.27 -16.91
N MET A 43 -8.13 2.46 -16.68
CA MET A 43 -7.99 1.00 -16.64
C MET A 43 -7.48 0.43 -17.95
N ILE A 44 -8.06 0.88 -19.07
CA ILE A 44 -7.63 0.47 -20.41
C ILE A 44 -6.17 0.87 -20.64
N SER A 45 -5.75 2.07 -20.22
CA SER A 45 -4.36 2.49 -20.38
C SER A 45 -3.38 1.57 -19.65
N ARG A 46 -3.71 1.08 -18.44
CA ARG A 46 -2.84 0.13 -17.71
C ARG A 46 -2.71 -1.23 -18.37
N LEU A 47 -3.73 -1.65 -19.11
CA LEU A 47 -3.63 -2.85 -19.94
C LEU A 47 -2.76 -2.61 -21.17
N MET A 48 -2.82 -1.41 -21.76
CA MET A 48 -1.97 -1.02 -22.88
C MET A 48 -0.48 -0.95 -22.48
N ASP A 49 -0.17 -0.54 -21.24
CA ASP A 49 1.20 -0.52 -20.72
C ASP A 49 1.87 -1.92 -20.69
N LEU A 50 1.10 -3.01 -20.77
CA LEU A 50 1.65 -4.37 -20.90
C LEU A 50 2.40 -4.58 -22.24
N LEU A 51 2.04 -3.80 -23.27
CA LEU A 51 2.69 -3.85 -24.58
C LEU A 51 4.17 -3.43 -24.49
N ASP A 52 4.56 -2.63 -23.51
CA ASP A 52 5.97 -2.29 -23.28
C ASP A 52 6.82 -3.54 -23.05
N THR A 53 6.29 -4.51 -22.29
CA THR A 53 6.95 -5.79 -22.04
C THR A 53 7.05 -6.61 -23.31
N VAL A 54 5.99 -6.62 -24.13
CA VAL A 54 5.99 -7.29 -25.45
C VAL A 54 7.07 -6.69 -26.34
N PHE A 55 7.17 -5.36 -26.43
CA PHE A 55 8.20 -4.70 -27.23
C PHE A 55 9.63 -4.93 -26.70
N MET A 56 9.84 -5.03 -25.39
CA MET A 56 11.16 -5.35 -24.82
C MET A 56 11.61 -6.78 -25.17
N VAL A 57 10.69 -7.75 -25.09
CA VAL A 57 10.93 -9.15 -25.49
C VAL A 57 11.27 -9.22 -26.98
N LEU A 58 10.45 -8.60 -27.84
CA LEU A 58 10.66 -8.58 -29.29
C LEU A 58 11.99 -7.92 -29.68
N ARG A 59 12.44 -6.93 -28.92
CA ARG A 59 13.73 -6.24 -29.15
C ARG A 59 14.94 -6.94 -28.52
N LYS A 60 14.75 -8.13 -27.91
CA LYS A 60 15.78 -8.89 -27.17
C LYS A 60 16.55 -8.01 -26.19
N ARG A 61 15.82 -7.18 -25.44
CA ARG A 61 16.37 -6.24 -24.45
C ARG A 61 16.11 -6.77 -23.04
N ASP A 62 16.59 -7.97 -22.76
CA ASP A 62 16.27 -8.72 -21.53
C ASP A 62 16.71 -7.99 -20.25
N LEU A 63 17.77 -7.18 -20.33
CA LEU A 63 18.22 -6.30 -19.24
C LEU A 63 17.21 -5.21 -18.85
N GLN A 64 16.25 -4.86 -19.72
CA GLN A 64 15.18 -3.91 -19.42
C GLN A 64 14.00 -4.58 -18.69
N ILE A 65 13.84 -5.89 -18.86
CA ILE A 65 12.83 -6.71 -18.17
C ILE A 65 13.35 -7.05 -16.77
N SER A 66 13.52 -6.01 -15.96
CA SER A 66 13.89 -6.18 -14.55
C SER A 66 12.75 -6.82 -13.76
N ALA A 67 13.09 -7.46 -12.64
CA ALA A 67 12.08 -7.97 -11.71
C ALA A 67 11.08 -6.89 -11.28
N LEU A 68 11.54 -5.64 -11.11
CA LEU A 68 10.69 -4.49 -10.79
C LEU A 68 9.69 -4.16 -11.91
N HIS A 69 10.16 -4.17 -13.16
CA HIS A 69 9.32 -3.93 -14.35
C HIS A 69 8.22 -4.99 -14.45
N MET A 70 8.61 -6.27 -14.43
CA MET A 70 7.67 -7.39 -14.52
C MET A 70 6.64 -7.35 -13.39
N TYR A 71 7.11 -7.07 -12.16
CA TYR A 71 6.27 -6.95 -10.98
C TYR A 71 5.26 -5.79 -11.11
N HIS A 72 5.73 -4.58 -11.44
CA HIS A 72 4.88 -3.40 -11.60
C HIS A 72 3.81 -3.61 -12.68
N HIS A 73 4.20 -4.07 -13.87
CA HIS A 73 3.28 -4.24 -15.00
C HIS A 73 2.27 -5.38 -14.78
N THR A 74 2.56 -6.35 -13.91
CA THR A 74 1.59 -7.41 -13.56
C THR A 74 0.61 -6.95 -12.48
N VAL A 75 1.10 -6.24 -11.46
CA VAL A 75 0.32 -5.92 -10.25
C VAL A 75 -0.53 -4.67 -10.42
N VAL A 76 -0.04 -3.64 -11.11
CA VAL A 76 -0.74 -2.36 -11.25
C VAL A 76 -2.09 -2.50 -11.96
N PRO A 77 -2.23 -3.24 -13.09
CA PRO A 77 -3.53 -3.42 -13.74
C PRO A 77 -4.55 -4.12 -12.84
N VAL A 78 -4.11 -5.11 -12.06
CA VAL A 78 -4.96 -5.84 -11.12
C VAL A 78 -5.43 -4.94 -9.97
N LEU A 79 -4.52 -4.17 -9.37
CA LEU A 79 -4.85 -3.22 -8.31
C LEU A 79 -5.79 -2.12 -8.80
N CYS A 80 -5.59 -1.61 -10.01
CA CYS A 80 -6.47 -0.62 -10.60
C CYS A 80 -7.87 -1.23 -10.85
N TRP A 81 -7.97 -2.46 -11.33
CA TRP A 81 -9.26 -3.13 -11.58
C TRP A 81 -10.05 -3.32 -10.28
N VAL A 82 -9.38 -3.78 -9.23
CA VAL A 82 -9.97 -3.93 -7.89
C VAL A 82 -10.42 -2.57 -7.34
N SER A 83 -9.57 -1.54 -7.46
CA SER A 83 -9.90 -0.19 -6.99
C SER A 83 -11.13 0.37 -7.70
N PHE A 84 -11.20 0.20 -9.02
CA PHE A 84 -12.32 0.68 -9.84
C PHE A 84 -13.61 -0.11 -9.57
N LYS A 85 -13.53 -1.45 -9.45
CA LYS A 85 -14.70 -2.31 -9.23
C LYS A 85 -15.37 -2.09 -7.88
N TYR A 86 -14.59 -1.82 -6.84
CA TYR A 86 -15.13 -1.73 -5.48
C TYR A 86 -15.42 -0.31 -5.01
N ASN A 87 -14.58 0.67 -5.40
CA ASN A 87 -14.75 2.08 -4.99
C ASN A 87 -14.10 3.06 -5.99
N ALA A 88 -14.68 3.20 -7.19
CA ALA A 88 -14.17 4.10 -8.23
C ALA A 88 -14.17 5.61 -7.86
N MET A 89 -14.98 6.02 -6.87
CA MET A 89 -15.22 7.45 -6.58
C MET A 89 -14.38 8.04 -5.45
N ILE A 90 -13.44 7.29 -4.86
CA ILE A 90 -12.64 7.80 -3.73
C ILE A 90 -11.81 9.02 -4.18
N PRO A 91 -11.98 10.20 -3.55
CA PRO A 91 -11.24 11.42 -3.85
C PRO A 91 -9.71 11.25 -3.87
N ILE A 92 -9.15 10.45 -2.95
CA ILE A 92 -7.70 10.20 -2.86
C ILE A 92 -7.16 9.39 -4.06
N ILE A 93 -7.96 8.47 -4.59
CA ILE A 93 -7.58 7.65 -5.76
C ILE A 93 -7.55 8.53 -7.01
N ARG A 94 -8.47 9.49 -7.14
CA ARG A 94 -8.48 10.45 -8.26
C ARG A 94 -7.22 11.32 -8.30
N MET A 95 -6.75 11.80 -7.14
CA MET A 95 -5.51 12.56 -7.05
C MET A 95 -4.29 11.71 -7.45
N PHE A 96 -4.24 10.46 -7.01
CA PHE A 96 -3.17 9.53 -7.39
C PHE A 96 -3.15 9.27 -8.90
N VAL A 97 -4.32 9.05 -9.50
CA VAL A 97 -4.48 8.87 -10.95
C VAL A 97 -4.00 10.09 -11.74
N LEU A 98 -4.33 11.30 -11.30
CA LEU A 98 -3.90 12.54 -11.96
C LEU A 98 -2.37 12.71 -11.96
N ILE A 99 -1.73 12.49 -10.80
CA ILE A 99 -0.26 12.61 -10.67
C ILE A 99 0.42 11.53 -11.52
N ASN A 100 -0.09 10.29 -11.46
CA ASN A 100 0.47 9.16 -12.18
C ASN A 100 0.33 9.32 -13.71
N THR A 101 -0.81 9.80 -14.20
CA THR A 101 -1.01 10.08 -15.64
C THR A 101 -0.09 11.21 -16.11
N GLY A 102 0.08 12.28 -15.32
CA GLY A 102 1.03 13.35 -15.63
C GLY A 102 2.47 12.86 -15.77
N ILE A 103 2.93 12.00 -14.86
CA ILE A 103 4.27 11.41 -14.93
C ILE A 103 4.39 10.42 -16.09
N HIS A 104 3.35 9.63 -16.37
CA HIS A 104 3.32 8.71 -17.51
C HIS A 104 3.39 9.45 -18.85
N THR A 105 2.72 10.59 -19.01
CA THR A 105 2.84 11.45 -20.21
C THR A 105 4.29 11.85 -20.45
N LEU A 106 5.01 12.26 -19.40
CA LEU A 106 6.43 12.63 -19.49
C LEU A 106 7.33 11.43 -19.79
N MET A 107 7.05 10.28 -19.18
CA MET A 107 7.80 9.03 -19.40
C MET A 107 7.65 8.54 -20.85
N TYR A 108 6.42 8.43 -21.35
CA TYR A 108 6.17 7.98 -22.71
C TYR A 108 6.66 9.00 -23.75
N GLY A 109 6.58 10.30 -23.45
CA GLY A 109 7.23 11.33 -24.27
C GLY A 109 8.74 11.10 -24.41
N TYR A 110 9.42 10.73 -23.31
CA TYR A 110 10.84 10.37 -23.36
C TYR A 110 11.11 9.10 -24.17
N TYR A 111 10.29 8.06 -24.02
CA TYR A 111 10.44 6.82 -24.79
C TYR A 111 10.22 7.05 -26.29
N ALA A 112 9.25 7.88 -26.67
CA ALA A 112 9.02 8.27 -28.05
C ALA A 112 10.24 8.98 -28.65
N LEU A 113 10.80 9.97 -27.93
CA LEU A 113 12.00 10.67 -28.39
C LEU A 113 13.24 9.77 -28.43
N ALA A 114 13.38 8.83 -27.49
CA ALA A 114 14.48 7.87 -27.46
C ALA A 114 14.40 6.84 -28.59
N ALA A 115 13.20 6.61 -29.14
CA ALA A 115 12.95 5.74 -30.29
C ALA A 115 13.40 6.37 -31.62
N LEU A 116 13.50 7.70 -31.72
CA LEU A 116 13.99 8.43 -32.92
C LEU A 116 15.48 8.19 -33.23
N GLY A 117 16.17 7.39 -32.42
CA GLY A 117 17.48 6.82 -32.74
C GLY A 117 18.67 7.55 -32.13
N PRO A 118 19.90 7.12 -32.49
CA PRO A 118 21.14 7.57 -31.85
C PRO A 118 21.42 9.06 -32.00
N ARG A 119 20.82 9.74 -32.98
CA ARG A 119 20.98 11.19 -33.21
C ARG A 119 20.26 12.04 -32.16
N VAL A 120 19.15 11.55 -31.60
CA VAL A 120 18.33 12.28 -30.61
C VAL A 120 18.75 11.95 -29.17
N ARG A 121 19.26 10.73 -28.93
CA ARG A 121 19.69 10.26 -27.59
C ARG A 121 20.68 11.19 -26.85
N PRO A 122 21.66 11.85 -27.48
CA PRO A 122 22.58 12.77 -26.81
C PRO A 122 21.86 13.95 -26.16
N TYR A 123 20.75 14.41 -26.74
CA TYR A 123 19.92 15.51 -26.23
C TYR A 123 18.98 15.08 -25.09
N LEU A 124 18.81 13.76 -24.88
CA LEU A 124 17.94 13.17 -23.85
C LEU A 124 18.64 12.97 -22.49
N GLN A 125 19.46 13.95 -22.08
CA GLN A 125 20.19 13.98 -20.80
C GLN A 125 19.24 14.07 -19.58
N TRP A 126 17.97 14.42 -19.80
CA TRP A 126 16.98 14.65 -18.75
C TRP A 126 16.33 13.37 -18.21
N LYS A 127 16.77 12.19 -18.64
CA LYS A 127 16.37 10.88 -18.09
C LYS A 127 16.44 10.84 -16.56
N ARG A 128 17.51 11.42 -15.99
CA ARG A 128 17.69 11.49 -14.53
C ARG A 128 16.58 12.25 -13.83
N TYR A 129 16.05 13.31 -14.44
CA TYR A 129 14.95 14.09 -13.87
C TYR A 129 13.62 13.35 -13.96
N LEU A 130 13.39 12.58 -15.03
CA LEU A 130 12.25 11.67 -15.12
C LEU A 130 12.29 10.58 -14.07
N THR A 131 13.43 9.91 -13.90
CA THR A 131 13.58 8.90 -12.85
C THR A 131 13.42 9.52 -11.47
N VAL A 132 13.89 10.76 -11.27
CA VAL A 132 13.62 11.53 -10.06
C VAL A 132 12.12 11.83 -9.88
N LEU A 133 11.37 12.17 -10.93
CA LEU A 133 9.93 12.43 -10.89
C LEU A 133 9.10 11.14 -10.67
N GLN A 134 9.52 10.01 -11.24
CA GLN A 134 8.89 8.70 -11.03
C GLN A 134 9.14 8.19 -9.60
N ILE A 135 10.39 8.28 -9.15
CA ILE A 135 10.74 8.07 -7.74
C ILE A 135 10.07 9.15 -6.90
N ALA A 136 9.75 10.33 -7.43
CA ALA A 136 9.04 11.37 -6.68
C ALA A 136 7.64 10.94 -6.26
N GLN A 137 6.93 10.37 -7.20
CA GLN A 137 5.60 9.81 -7.01
C GLN A 137 5.56 8.74 -5.91
N PHE A 138 6.64 7.97 -5.73
CA PHE A 138 6.71 6.88 -4.74
C PHE A 138 7.50 7.23 -3.46
N VAL A 139 8.45 8.17 -3.53
CA VAL A 139 9.47 8.46 -2.49
C VAL A 139 9.58 9.96 -2.16
N ILE A 140 9.26 10.92 -3.04
CA ILE A 140 9.55 12.36 -2.77
C ILE A 140 8.74 13.00 -1.66
N CYS A 141 7.64 12.44 -1.18
CA CYS A 141 7.08 13.00 0.06
C CYS A 141 7.97 12.76 1.30
N GLY A 142 8.80 11.70 1.34
CA GLY A 142 9.50 11.29 2.57
C GLY A 142 11.00 11.62 2.61
N PRO A 143 11.90 10.74 2.11
CA PRO A 143 13.34 10.88 2.32
C PRO A 143 13.97 12.11 1.64
N LYS A 144 13.45 12.55 0.47
CA LYS A 144 13.96 13.73 -0.25
C LYS A 144 13.50 15.07 0.37
N LEU A 145 12.30 15.10 0.92
CA LEU A 145 11.80 16.22 1.74
C LEU A 145 12.58 16.33 3.06
N MET A 146 13.02 15.19 3.59
CA MET A 146 13.86 15.11 4.78
C MET A 146 15.35 15.35 4.50
N ALA A 147 15.85 15.21 3.27
CA ALA A 147 17.29 15.33 2.96
C ALA A 147 17.93 16.60 3.56
N ASN A 148 17.26 17.75 3.41
CA ASN A 148 17.69 19.05 3.95
C ASN A 148 17.00 19.47 5.27
N ARG A 149 16.21 18.60 5.90
CA ARG A 149 15.53 18.86 7.17
C ARG A 149 16.12 18.05 8.31
N LYS A 150 16.05 18.58 9.54
CA LYS A 150 16.45 17.84 10.74
C LYS A 150 15.47 16.67 10.96
N PRO A 151 15.94 15.51 11.46
CA PRO A 151 15.07 14.38 11.78
C PRO A 151 13.98 14.81 12.77
N PHE A 152 12.72 14.43 12.51
CA PHE A 152 11.62 14.80 13.40
C PHE A 152 11.70 14.05 14.73
N SER A 153 11.45 14.76 15.83
CA SER A 153 11.36 14.16 17.17
C SER A 153 9.98 13.54 17.40
N LEU A 154 9.66 12.46 16.69
CA LEU A 154 8.38 11.73 16.79
C LEU A 154 8.34 10.77 18.01
N ARG A 155 9.09 11.07 19.07
CA ARG A 155 9.34 10.15 20.18
C ARG A 155 8.05 9.66 20.83
N TRP A 156 7.20 10.60 21.25
CA TRP A 156 5.94 10.29 21.92
C TRP A 156 4.89 9.69 20.98
N LEU A 157 4.88 10.12 19.71
CA LEU A 157 4.01 9.54 18.69
C LEU A 157 4.36 8.06 18.45
N MET A 158 5.64 7.74 18.29
CA MET A 158 6.11 6.36 18.15
C MET A 158 5.84 5.53 19.39
N PHE A 159 6.03 6.10 20.59
CA PHE A 159 5.71 5.40 21.83
C PHE A 159 4.22 5.03 21.87
N ALA A 160 3.33 6.00 21.62
CA ALA A 160 1.89 5.76 21.59
C ALA A 160 1.48 4.75 20.50
N TYR A 161 2.04 4.88 19.29
CA TYR A 161 1.82 3.95 18.20
C TYR A 161 2.27 2.53 18.56
N ASN A 162 3.49 2.35 19.09
CA ASN A 162 4.01 1.03 19.44
C ASN A 162 3.22 0.39 20.60
N VAL A 163 2.77 1.18 21.58
CA VAL A 163 1.89 0.69 22.66
C VAL A 163 0.54 0.26 22.10
N LEU A 164 -0.05 1.06 21.20
CA LEU A 164 -1.30 0.72 20.53
C LEU A 164 -1.16 -0.57 19.73
N MET A 165 -0.10 -0.70 18.92
CA MET A 165 0.19 -1.88 18.12
C MET A 165 0.43 -3.13 18.99
N ALA A 166 1.14 -2.99 20.11
CA ALA A 166 1.31 -4.09 21.07
C ALA A 166 -0.04 -4.53 21.65
N GLY A 167 -0.89 -3.58 22.07
CA GLY A 167 -2.23 -3.87 22.58
C GLY A 167 -3.15 -4.50 21.54
N THR A 168 -3.14 -4.01 20.30
CA THR A 168 -3.92 -4.57 19.20
C THR A 168 -3.47 -5.99 18.86
N ASN A 169 -2.16 -6.25 18.79
CA ASN A 169 -1.65 -7.62 18.57
C ASN A 169 -2.00 -8.57 19.73
N ALA A 170 -1.92 -8.12 20.99
CA ALA A 170 -2.34 -8.91 22.14
C ALA A 170 -3.84 -9.24 22.12
N PHE A 171 -4.68 -8.27 21.72
CA PHE A 171 -6.12 -8.49 21.54
C PHE A 171 -6.41 -9.55 20.47
N PHE A 172 -5.76 -9.46 19.30
CA PHE A 172 -5.93 -10.44 18.23
C PHE A 172 -5.36 -11.82 18.62
N PHE A 173 -4.31 -11.89 19.43
CA PHE A 173 -3.79 -13.14 19.96
C PHE A 173 -4.84 -13.87 20.81
N LEU A 174 -5.47 -13.16 21.76
CA LEU A 174 -6.52 -13.73 22.61
C LEU A 174 -7.75 -14.19 21.80
N LEU A 175 -8.16 -13.41 20.80
CA LEU A 175 -9.25 -13.81 19.90
C LEU A 175 -8.89 -15.05 19.08
N SER A 176 -7.65 -15.15 18.60
CA SER A 176 -7.19 -16.29 17.80
C SER A 176 -7.10 -17.57 18.63
N ILE A 177 -6.68 -17.49 19.90
CA ILE A 177 -6.73 -18.63 20.84
C ILE A 177 -8.17 -19.11 21.04
N LYS A 178 -9.11 -18.17 21.25
CA LYS A 178 -10.53 -18.50 21.42
C LYS A 178 -11.13 -19.13 20.16
N TRP A 179 -10.75 -18.64 18.98
CA TRP A 179 -11.20 -19.20 17.70
C TRP A 179 -10.71 -20.64 17.50
N LEU A 180 -9.48 -20.93 17.90
CA LEU A 180 -8.89 -22.27 17.83
C LEU A 180 -9.35 -23.23 18.94
N ASP A 181 -10.37 -22.87 19.72
CA ASP A 181 -10.82 -23.62 20.91
C ASP A 181 -9.65 -23.99 21.82
N ASN A 182 -8.87 -22.98 22.24
CA ASN A 182 -7.66 -23.14 23.04
C ASN A 182 -6.61 -24.07 22.42
N GLY A 183 -6.55 -24.13 21.08
CA GLY A 183 -5.58 -24.93 20.33
C GLY A 183 -6.07 -26.32 19.94
N ARG A 184 -7.31 -26.70 20.29
CA ARG A 184 -7.88 -27.99 19.87
C ARG A 184 -8.12 -28.08 18.36
N ARG A 185 -8.35 -26.94 17.71
CA ARG A 185 -8.61 -26.83 16.26
C ARG A 185 -7.37 -26.43 15.46
N LEU A 186 -6.19 -26.44 16.08
CA LEU A 186 -4.96 -25.87 15.53
C LEU A 186 -4.43 -26.62 14.30
N LEU A 187 -4.74 -27.91 14.17
CA LEU A 187 -4.39 -28.75 13.01
C LEU A 187 -5.65 -29.29 12.29
N GLU A 188 -6.79 -28.61 12.46
CA GLU A 188 -8.03 -29.02 11.84
C GLU A 188 -8.12 -28.45 10.41
N PHE A 189 -7.82 -29.28 9.42
CA PHE A 189 -7.87 -28.91 8.00
C PHE A 189 -9.27 -29.06 7.39
N GLN A 190 -10.32 -29.06 8.21
CA GLN A 190 -11.69 -29.11 7.73
C GLN A 190 -12.13 -27.71 7.31
N PHE A 191 -12.48 -27.58 6.03
CA PHE A 191 -12.95 -26.33 5.45
C PHE A 191 -14.46 -26.21 5.67
N PRO A 192 -14.94 -25.15 6.35
CA PRO A 192 -16.37 -24.87 6.41
C PRO A 192 -16.94 -24.70 4.99
N SER A 193 -18.21 -25.06 4.80
CA SER A 193 -18.87 -24.88 3.51
C SER A 193 -18.86 -23.39 3.13
N ARG A 194 -18.68 -23.08 1.83
CA ARG A 194 -18.64 -21.69 1.34
C ARG A 194 -19.94 -20.91 1.58
N ASP A 195 -21.04 -21.63 1.80
CA ASP A 195 -22.39 -21.09 1.98
C ASP A 195 -22.78 -21.00 3.47
N ASP A 196 -21.85 -21.27 4.40
CA ASP A 196 -22.11 -21.14 5.84
C ASP A 196 -22.20 -19.65 6.24
N THR A 197 -23.42 -19.19 6.46
CA THR A 197 -23.74 -17.83 6.94
C THR A 197 -24.02 -17.78 8.44
N SER A 198 -23.52 -18.75 9.23
CA SER A 198 -23.75 -18.73 10.68
C SER A 198 -23.15 -17.47 11.33
N PRO A 199 -23.76 -16.93 12.40
CA PRO A 199 -23.27 -15.73 13.07
C PRO A 199 -21.82 -15.88 13.60
N GLN A 200 -21.41 -17.09 13.93
CA GLN A 200 -20.04 -17.37 14.37
C GLN A 200 -19.06 -17.28 13.20
N THR A 201 -19.39 -17.90 12.07
CA THR A 201 -18.58 -17.87 10.84
C THR A 201 -18.40 -16.44 10.32
N LEU A 202 -19.47 -15.65 10.28
CA LEU A 202 -19.41 -14.23 9.89
C LEU A 202 -18.52 -13.41 10.83
N ARG A 203 -18.63 -13.64 12.16
CA ARG A 203 -17.77 -12.96 13.14
C ARG A 203 -16.30 -13.31 12.97
N TYR A 204 -15.95 -14.54 12.58
CA TYR A 204 -14.57 -14.92 12.29
C TYR A 204 -14.04 -14.21 11.05
N ILE A 205 -14.87 -14.07 10.01
CA ILE A 205 -14.53 -13.31 8.80
C ILE A 205 -14.27 -11.84 9.16
N ASP A 206 -15.16 -11.20 9.93
CA ASP A 206 -15.00 -9.81 10.36
C ASP A 206 -13.72 -9.58 11.17
N VAL A 207 -13.42 -10.48 12.10
CA VAL A 207 -12.18 -10.44 12.90
C VAL A 207 -10.94 -10.65 12.02
N GLY A 208 -11.00 -11.58 11.07
CA GLY A 208 -9.92 -11.83 10.11
C GLY A 208 -9.68 -10.62 9.18
N MET A 209 -10.73 -9.95 8.73
CA MET A 209 -10.64 -8.72 7.96
C MET A 209 -10.06 -7.57 8.81
N ALA A 210 -10.49 -7.42 10.06
CA ALA A 210 -9.93 -6.44 10.98
C ALA A 210 -8.44 -6.69 11.25
N TYR A 211 -8.02 -7.95 11.42
CA TYR A 211 -6.62 -8.33 11.51
C TYR A 211 -5.85 -7.99 10.23
N GLY A 212 -6.41 -8.27 9.05
CA GLY A 212 -5.82 -7.89 7.77
C GLY A 212 -5.59 -6.39 7.64
N CYS A 213 -6.51 -5.55 8.14
CA CYS A 213 -6.34 -4.09 8.19
C CYS A 213 -5.12 -3.68 9.02
N THR A 214 -4.82 -4.38 10.13
CA THR A 214 -3.63 -4.06 10.94
C THR A 214 -2.33 -4.21 10.17
N LYS A 215 -2.26 -5.15 9.21
CA LYS A 215 -1.05 -5.33 8.38
C LYS A 215 -0.78 -4.15 7.46
N PHE A 216 -1.82 -3.42 7.06
CA PHE A 216 -1.64 -2.15 6.36
C PHE A 216 -1.20 -1.02 7.31
N ILE A 217 -1.59 -1.08 8.58
CA ILE A 217 -1.13 -0.14 9.62
C ILE A 217 0.36 -0.37 9.92
N ASP A 218 0.85 -1.62 9.90
CA ASP A 218 2.27 -1.97 10.06
C ASP A 218 3.18 -1.27 9.02
N LEU A 219 2.64 -0.79 7.88
CA LEU A 219 3.40 0.00 6.90
C LEU A 219 3.87 1.36 7.46
N LEU A 220 3.22 1.87 8.52
CA LEU A 220 3.64 3.09 9.22
C LEU A 220 5.04 2.95 9.83
N ASP A 221 5.50 1.74 10.15
CA ASP A 221 6.87 1.49 10.62
C ASP A 221 7.89 1.98 9.59
N THR A 222 7.65 1.66 8.32
CA THR A 222 8.50 2.09 7.20
C THR A 222 8.49 3.61 7.06
N ILE A 223 7.33 4.25 7.27
CA ILE A 223 7.19 5.71 7.25
C ILE A 223 7.98 6.34 8.42
N PHE A 224 7.91 5.79 9.63
CA PHE A 224 8.67 6.30 10.78
C PHE A 224 10.18 6.17 10.59
N LEU A 225 10.66 5.08 9.99
CA LEU A 225 12.08 4.89 9.68
C LEU A 225 12.59 5.94 8.70
N VAL A 226 11.83 6.20 7.64
CA VAL A 226 12.09 7.26 6.65
C VAL A 226 12.11 8.65 7.30
N LEU A 227 11.09 8.99 8.10
CA LEU A 227 10.98 10.31 8.75
C LEU A 227 12.08 10.56 9.80
N ARG A 228 12.68 9.50 10.35
CA ARG A 228 13.78 9.57 11.32
C ARG A 228 15.16 9.45 10.69
N LYS A 229 15.25 9.33 9.35
CA LYS A 229 16.51 9.07 8.62
C LYS A 229 17.24 7.83 9.13
N LYS A 230 16.49 6.79 9.50
CA LYS A 230 17.03 5.51 9.96
C LYS A 230 17.15 4.53 8.79
N GLU A 231 17.79 4.99 7.72
CA GLU A 231 17.94 4.26 6.45
C GLU A 231 18.67 2.91 6.63
N SER A 232 19.58 2.80 7.61
CA SER A 232 20.25 1.54 7.94
C SER A 232 19.30 0.43 8.41
N HIS A 233 18.09 0.79 8.87
CA HIS A 233 17.06 -0.15 9.29
C HIS A 233 16.10 -0.52 8.14
N LEU A 234 16.12 0.22 7.02
CA LEU A 234 15.36 -0.11 5.81
C LEU A 234 16.10 -1.19 5.00
N THR A 235 16.16 -2.39 5.58
CA THR A 235 16.77 -3.55 4.94
C THR A 235 15.84 -4.15 3.88
N PHE A 236 16.41 -4.95 2.97
CA PHE A 236 15.62 -5.71 2.01
C PHE A 236 14.58 -6.62 2.69
N LEU A 237 14.96 -7.28 3.79
CA LEU A 237 14.06 -8.15 4.55
C LEU A 237 12.86 -7.36 5.12
N HIS A 238 13.11 -6.19 5.70
CA HIS A 238 12.06 -5.30 6.23
C HIS A 238 11.06 -4.93 5.13
N LEU A 239 11.57 -4.43 4.00
CA LEU A 239 10.74 -4.00 2.88
C LEU A 239 9.97 -5.17 2.26
N TYR A 240 10.61 -6.32 2.05
CA TYR A 240 9.98 -7.52 1.51
C TYR A 240 8.86 -8.02 2.44
N HIS A 241 9.13 -8.12 3.74
CA HIS A 241 8.16 -8.58 4.74
C HIS A 241 6.95 -7.65 4.85
N HIS A 242 7.17 -6.35 5.11
CA HIS A 242 6.07 -5.39 5.26
C HIS A 242 5.25 -5.19 3.99
N PHE A 243 5.81 -5.52 2.82
CA PHE A 243 5.10 -5.46 1.56
C PHE A 243 4.32 -6.76 1.24
N MET A 244 4.89 -7.93 1.49
CA MET A 244 4.26 -9.21 1.16
C MET A 244 3.19 -9.64 2.18
N VAL A 245 3.40 -9.36 3.47
CA VAL A 245 2.48 -9.82 4.53
C VAL A 245 1.06 -9.28 4.37
N PRO A 246 0.81 -7.99 4.07
CA PRO A 246 -0.55 -7.49 3.82
C PRO A 246 -1.23 -8.17 2.63
N ILE A 247 -0.47 -8.43 1.56
CA ILE A 247 -0.97 -9.08 0.34
C ILE A 247 -1.34 -10.54 0.62
N LEU A 248 -0.45 -11.31 1.27
CA LEU A 248 -0.69 -12.70 1.62
C LEU A 248 -1.87 -12.84 2.60
N THR A 249 -1.97 -11.93 3.57
CA THR A 249 -3.10 -11.90 4.51
C THR A 249 -4.42 -11.63 3.78
N TRP A 250 -4.43 -10.67 2.85
CA TRP A 250 -5.62 -10.37 2.05
C TRP A 250 -6.04 -11.54 1.14
N LEU A 251 -5.09 -12.17 0.44
CA LEU A 251 -5.37 -13.35 -0.38
C LEU A 251 -5.96 -14.49 0.45
N THR A 252 -5.38 -14.73 1.63
CA THR A 252 -5.85 -15.76 2.56
C THR A 252 -7.29 -15.48 3.01
N MET A 253 -7.60 -14.25 3.40
CA MET A 253 -8.97 -13.85 3.77
C MET A 253 -9.94 -13.87 2.58
N LYS A 254 -9.45 -13.70 1.36
CA LYS A 254 -10.31 -13.71 0.16
C LYS A 254 -10.71 -15.13 -0.24
N PHE A 255 -9.78 -16.08 -0.17
CA PHE A 255 -9.99 -17.43 -0.69
C PHE A 255 -10.42 -18.43 0.39
N ALA A 256 -10.00 -18.21 1.63
CA ALA A 256 -10.24 -19.15 2.72
C ALA A 256 -10.31 -18.44 4.10
N PRO A 257 -11.24 -17.48 4.30
CA PRO A 257 -11.28 -16.67 5.53
C PRO A 257 -11.59 -17.47 6.80
N THR A 258 -12.23 -18.63 6.65
CA THR A 258 -12.71 -19.46 7.77
C THR A 258 -11.83 -20.68 8.02
N CYS A 259 -10.74 -20.82 7.25
CA CYS A 259 -9.82 -21.95 7.30
C CYS A 259 -9.00 -21.91 8.61
N PRO A 260 -9.13 -22.89 9.54
CA PRO A 260 -8.42 -22.87 10.82
C PRO A 260 -6.89 -22.77 10.70
N PRO A 261 -6.21 -23.39 9.70
CA PRO A 261 -4.79 -23.17 9.45
C PRO A 261 -4.35 -21.71 9.27
N THR A 262 -5.23 -20.82 8.84
CA THR A 262 -4.92 -19.38 8.69
C THR A 262 -4.74 -18.70 10.05
N ALA A 263 -5.44 -19.20 11.08
CA ALA A 263 -5.31 -18.74 12.45
C ALA A 263 -3.96 -19.14 13.07
N ILE A 264 -3.31 -20.20 12.58
CA ILE A 264 -1.96 -20.62 13.05
C ILE A 264 -0.95 -19.49 12.82
N PHE A 265 -0.94 -18.92 11.61
CA PHE A 265 -0.06 -17.81 11.29
C PHE A 265 -0.33 -16.61 12.19
N ALA A 266 -1.59 -16.29 12.46
CA ALA A 266 -1.97 -15.22 13.38
C ALA A 266 -1.52 -15.51 14.82
N VAL A 267 -1.73 -16.73 15.33
CA VAL A 267 -1.33 -17.14 16.69
C VAL A 267 0.19 -17.16 16.88
N LEU A 268 0.97 -17.48 15.85
CA LEU A 268 2.43 -17.43 15.93
C LEU A 268 2.96 -15.99 15.77
N ASN A 269 2.34 -15.19 14.91
CA ASN A 269 2.80 -13.83 14.59
C ASN A 269 2.45 -12.81 15.67
N THR A 270 1.21 -12.81 16.16
CA THR A 270 0.69 -11.80 17.10
C THR A 270 1.40 -11.73 18.47
N PRO A 271 1.82 -12.83 19.13
CA PRO A 271 2.55 -12.73 20.40
C PRO A 271 3.97 -12.21 20.17
N VAL A 272 4.63 -12.63 19.09
CA VAL A 272 5.95 -12.12 18.70
C VAL A 272 5.86 -10.63 18.36
N HIS A 273 4.83 -10.21 17.62
CA HIS A 273 4.60 -8.79 17.32
C HIS A 273 4.24 -7.99 18.58
N THR A 274 3.51 -8.58 19.54
CA THR A 274 3.26 -7.95 20.84
C THR A 274 4.57 -7.68 21.57
N MET A 275 5.48 -8.66 21.64
CA MET A 275 6.80 -8.51 22.26
C MET A 275 7.68 -7.50 21.50
N MET A 276 7.69 -7.58 20.17
CA MET A 276 8.50 -6.73 19.30
C MET A 276 8.05 -5.25 19.35
N TYR A 277 6.75 -4.97 19.29
CA TYR A 277 6.23 -3.61 19.47
C TYR A 277 6.40 -3.11 20.90
N SER A 278 6.32 -3.97 21.92
CA SER A 278 6.66 -3.60 23.30
C SER A 278 8.13 -3.18 23.44
N TYR A 279 9.04 -3.93 22.81
CA TYR A 279 10.46 -3.57 22.73
C TYR A 279 10.67 -2.23 22.01
N TYR A 280 9.97 -1.99 20.89
CA TYR A 280 10.06 -0.71 20.17
C TYR A 280 9.45 0.46 20.94
N ALA A 281 8.38 0.25 21.72
CA ALA A 281 7.83 1.25 22.62
C ALA A 281 8.86 1.65 23.69
N LEU A 282 9.43 0.68 24.39
CA LEU A 282 10.46 0.94 25.40
C LEU A 282 11.72 1.58 24.79
N SER A 283 12.10 1.15 23.59
CA SER A 283 13.21 1.75 22.84
C SER A 283 12.95 3.20 22.44
N ALA A 284 11.69 3.60 22.25
CA ALA A 284 11.34 5.00 21.99
C ALA A 284 11.51 5.89 23.24
N LEU A 285 11.54 5.34 24.46
CA LEU A 285 11.79 6.09 25.69
C LEU A 285 13.26 6.53 25.85
N GLY A 286 14.14 6.18 24.90
CA GLY A 286 15.48 6.77 24.78
C GLY A 286 16.57 6.06 25.59
N PRO A 287 17.77 6.67 25.68
CA PRO A 287 18.99 6.00 26.13
C PRO A 287 18.96 5.53 27.59
N THR A 288 18.17 6.18 28.44
CA THR A 288 17.98 5.78 29.84
C THR A 288 17.30 4.43 29.96
N VAL A 289 16.34 4.13 29.07
CA VAL A 289 15.62 2.85 29.04
C VAL A 289 16.39 1.79 28.24
N HIS A 290 17.19 2.18 27.24
CA HIS A 290 18.00 1.25 26.44
C HIS A 290 18.92 0.35 27.27
N ARG A 291 19.42 0.83 28.41
CA ARG A 291 20.26 0.04 29.33
C ARG A 291 19.54 -1.17 29.93
N PHE A 292 18.21 -1.11 30.04
CA PHE A 292 17.39 -2.19 30.57
C PHE A 292 16.87 -3.15 29.48
N LEU A 293 17.11 -2.84 28.20
CA LEU A 293 16.68 -3.64 27.05
C LEU A 293 17.77 -4.63 26.61
N TRP A 294 18.23 -5.46 27.55
CA TRP A 294 19.29 -6.45 27.34
C TRP A 294 18.86 -7.65 26.49
N TRP A 295 17.56 -7.90 26.37
CA TRP A 295 16.94 -9.04 25.69
C TRP A 295 16.62 -8.77 24.20
N LYS A 296 17.43 -7.95 23.54
CA LYS A 296 17.26 -7.64 22.11
C LYS A 296 17.50 -8.86 21.21
#